data_AF-A0A966QS96-F1
#
_entry.id   AF-A0A966QS96-F1
#
_cell.length_a   1.000
_cell.length_b   1.000
_cell.length_c   1.000
_cell.angle_alpha   90.00
_cell.angle_beta   90.00
_cell.angle_gamma   90.00
#
_symmetry.space_group_name_H-M   'P 1'
#
loop_
_entity.id
_entity.type
_entity.pdbx_description
1 polymer ?
#
loop_
_entity_poly.entity_id
_entity_poly.type
_entity_poly.pdbx_seq_one_letter_code
_entity_poly.pdbx_strand_id
1 'polypeptide(L)' 'MVQQGGGNSQLSAAAKRHRRSLNQEAIVCLESGLGANVPSVEEELARIRALRDSLGPRSFDPDEIDAFKREGRP' A
#
# COMPACT_ATOMS: atom_id res chain seq x y z
N MET A 1 -28.67 -16.05 16.31
CA MET A 1 -28.23 -14.65 16.50
C MET A 1 -26.84 -14.51 15.90
N VAL A 2 -26.76 -14.21 14.61
CA VAL A 2 -25.49 -14.18 13.88
C VAL A 2 -24.99 -12.74 13.88
N GLN A 3 -24.03 -12.42 14.76
CA GLN A 3 -23.31 -11.15 14.73
C GLN A 3 -22.26 -11.17 13.62
N GLN A 4 -22.72 -11.05 12.37
CA GLN A 4 -21.87 -10.74 11.22
C GLN A 4 -22.03 -9.23 10.95
N GLY A 5 -21.22 -8.41 11.62
CA GLY A 5 -21.26 -6.95 11.47
C GLY A 5 -20.12 -6.15 12.11
N GLY A 6 -19.24 -6.79 12.89
CA GLY A 6 -18.22 -6.09 13.68
C GLY A 6 -16.91 -5.79 12.95
N GLY A 7 -16.62 -6.42 11.81
CA GLY A 7 -15.30 -6.29 11.15
C GLY A 7 -15.08 -4.95 10.44
N ASN A 8 -16.10 -4.44 9.74
CA ASN A 8 -15.96 -3.25 8.91
C ASN A 8 -15.90 -1.94 9.76
N SER A 9 -16.60 -1.91 10.90
CA SER A 9 -16.61 -0.75 11.79
C SER A 9 -15.27 -0.55 12.51
N GLN A 10 -14.63 -1.65 12.92
CA GLN A 10 -13.29 -1.63 13.53
C GLN A 10 -12.22 -1.18 12.54
N LEU A 11 -12.26 -1.71 11.31
CA LEU A 11 -11.31 -1.35 10.26
C LEU A 11 -11.45 0.12 9.84
N SER A 12 -12.68 0.61 9.71
CA SER A 12 -12.95 2.02 9.40
C SER A 12 -12.46 2.98 10.50
N ALA A 13 -12.60 2.59 11.77
CA ALA A 13 -12.09 3.37 12.90
C ALA A 13 -10.55 3.41 12.92
N ALA A 14 -9.90 2.26 12.67
CA ALA A 14 -8.45 2.15 12.57
C ALA A 14 -7.89 2.99 11.41
N ALA A 15 -8.52 2.93 10.23
CA ALA A 15 -8.11 3.70 9.04
C ALA A 15 -8.14 5.21 9.32
N LYS A 16 -9.20 5.71 9.96
CA LYS A 16 -9.29 7.12 10.38
C LYS A 16 -8.20 7.49 11.38
N ARG A 17 -7.97 6.64 12.39
CA ARG A 17 -6.93 6.85 13.41
C ARG A 17 -5.54 6.91 12.79
N HIS A 18 -5.24 6.02 11.84
CA HIS A 18 -3.96 5.93 11.16
C HIS A 18 -3.82 6.90 9.97
N ARG A 19 -4.89 7.67 9.67
CA ARG A 19 -4.98 8.58 8.51
C ARG A 19 -4.64 7.89 7.20
N ARG A 20 -5.12 6.66 7.04
CA ARG A 20 -4.97 5.83 5.85
C ARG A 20 -6.31 5.67 5.15
N SER A 21 -6.27 5.37 3.86
CA SER A 21 -7.47 4.88 3.17
C SER A 21 -7.88 3.53 3.76
N LEU A 22 -9.17 3.18 3.65
CA LEU A 22 -9.68 1.90 4.14
C LEU A 22 -8.95 0.71 3.51
N ASN A 23 -8.60 0.81 2.22
CA ASN A 23 -7.83 -0.22 1.51
C ASN A 23 -6.42 -0.39 2.10
N GLN A 24 -5.73 0.72 2.36
CA GLN A 24 -4.39 0.66 2.91
C GLN A 24 -4.39 0.14 4.36
N GLU A 25 -5.44 0.44 5.13
CA GLU A 25 -5.62 -0.14 6.45
C GLU A 25 -5.90 -1.65 6.39
N ALA A 26 -6.74 -2.09 5.44
CA ALA A 26 -7.02 -3.51 5.21
C ALA A 26 -5.74 -4.29 4.88
N ILE A 27 -4.92 -3.75 3.98
CA ILE A 27 -3.64 -4.35 3.58
C ILE A 27 -2.72 -4.51 4.79
N VAL A 28 -2.51 -3.46 5.58
CA VAL A 28 -1.60 -3.52 6.74
C VAL A 28 -2.09 -4.50 7.80
N CYS A 29 -3.41 -4.55 8.06
CA CYS A 29 -4.00 -5.48 9.02
C CYS A 29 -3.80 -6.94 8.56
N LEU A 30 -3.97 -7.21 7.27
CA LEU A 30 -3.69 -8.52 6.67
C LEU A 30 -2.21 -8.87 6.71
N GLU A 31 -1.32 -7.96 6.32
CA GLU A 31 0.13 -8.16 6.36
C GLU A 31 0.61 -8.50 7.78
N SER A 32 0.09 -7.79 8.78
CA SER A 32 0.41 -8.02 10.20
C SER A 32 -0.06 -9.40 10.68
N GLY A 33 -1.27 -9.81 10.29
CA GLY A 33 -1.83 -11.12 10.67
C GLY A 33 -1.20 -12.30 9.92
N LEU A 34 -0.72 -12.07 8.69
CA LEU A 34 -0.07 -13.09 7.85
C LEU A 34 1.43 -13.23 8.13
N GLY A 35 1.98 -12.44 9.06
CA GLY A 35 3.40 -12.46 9.37
C GLY A 35 4.25 -12.00 8.19
N ALA A 36 3.77 -11.00 7.44
CA ALA A 36 4.57 -10.37 6.39
C ALA A 36 5.89 -9.90 7.02
N ASN A 37 7.00 -10.34 6.43
CA ASN A 37 8.32 -9.96 6.92
C ASN A 37 8.53 -8.47 6.63
N VAL A 38 8.29 -7.64 7.64
CA VAL A 38 8.51 -6.19 7.52
C VAL A 38 10.02 -5.98 7.53
N PRO A 39 10.61 -5.54 6.41
CA PRO A 39 12.03 -5.34 6.32
C PRO A 39 12.50 -4.22 7.24
N SER A 40 13.77 -4.23 7.61
CA SER A 40 14.33 -3.12 8.39
C SER A 40 14.25 -1.81 7.60
N VAL A 41 14.33 -0.69 8.31
CA VAL A 41 14.35 0.65 7.68
C VAL A 41 15.52 0.77 6.70
N GLU A 42 16.68 0.21 7.05
CA GLU A 42 17.89 0.20 6.23
C GLU A 42 17.68 -0.63 4.96
N GLU A 43 17.09 -1.82 5.08
CA GLU A 43 16.75 -2.68 3.94
C GLU A 43 15.75 -1.99 3.00
N GLU A 44 14.75 -1.31 3.56
CA GLU A 44 13.77 -0.57 2.77
C GLU A 44 14.38 0.63 2.05
N LEU A 45 15.23 1.39 2.73
CA LEU A 45 15.99 2.48 2.11
C LEU A 45 16.91 1.98 0.99
N ALA A 46 17.57 0.83 1.19
CA ALA A 46 18.41 0.22 0.17
C ALA A 46 17.59 -0.18 -1.07
N ARG A 47 16.43 -0.82 -0.89
CA ARG A 47 15.51 -1.15 -1.99
C ARG A 47 15.01 0.08 -2.73
N ILE A 48 14.57 1.12 -2.03
CA ILE A 48 14.09 2.37 -2.64
C ILE A 48 15.19 3.03 -3.49
N ARG A 49 16.43 3.06 -2.99
CA ARG A 49 17.57 3.61 -3.74
C ARG A 49 17.87 2.78 -4.99
N ALA A 50 17.96 1.46 -4.86
CA ALA A 50 18.19 0.56 -5.99
C ALA A 50 17.09 0.67 -7.07
N LEU A 51 15.82 0.79 -6.65
CA LEU A 51 14.70 1.03 -7.55
C LEU A 51 14.82 2.39 -8.27
N ARG A 52 15.19 3.44 -7.54
CA ARG A 52 15.37 4.76 -8.16
C ARG A 52 16.51 4.74 -9.18
N ASP A 53 17.61 4.06 -8.86
CA ASP A 53 18.74 3.91 -9.77
C ASP A 53 18.38 3.10 -11.02
N SER A 54 17.57 2.04 -10.88
CA SER A 54 17.16 1.20 -12.02
C SER A 54 16.24 1.92 -13.02
N LEU A 55 15.49 2.93 -12.57
CA LEU A 55 14.68 3.80 -13.43
C LEU A 55 15.52 4.79 -14.25
N GLY A 56 16.75 5.07 -13.81
CA GLY A 56 17.66 6.02 -14.43
C GLY A 56 17.18 7.48 -14.41
N PRO A 57 17.92 8.41 -15.05
CA PRO A 57 17.49 9.80 -15.19
C PRO A 57 16.41 9.89 -16.27
N ARG A 58 15.17 9.54 -15.90
CA ARG A 58 13.99 9.67 -16.76
C ARG A 58 13.01 10.68 -16.15
N SER A 59 12.43 11.52 -17.00
CA SER A 59 11.26 12.33 -16.62
C SER A 59 10.01 11.45 -16.71
N PHE A 60 9.19 11.47 -15.68
CA PHE A 60 7.89 10.80 -15.68
C PHE A 60 6.81 11.84 -15.85
N ASP A 61 6.14 11.82 -17.01
CA ASP A 61 5.01 12.70 -17.24
C ASP A 61 3.80 12.22 -16.43
N PRO A 62 3.20 13.07 -15.57
CA PRO A 62 2.02 12.69 -14.79
C PRO A 62 0.85 12.21 -15.65
N ASP A 63 0.62 12.82 -16.82
CA ASP A 63 -0.51 12.49 -17.69
C ASP A 63 -0.31 11.13 -18.37
N GLU A 64 0.93 10.79 -18.73
CA GLU A 64 1.28 9.46 -19.26
C GLU A 64 1.05 8.37 -18.19
N ILE A 65 1.49 8.58 -16.95
CA ILE A 65 1.26 7.64 -15.84
C ILE A 65 -0.25 7.41 -15.65
N ASP A 66 -1.04 8.48 -15.73
CA ASP A 66 -2.48 8.42 -15.56
C ASP A 66 -3.17 7.69 -16.71
N ALA A 67 -2.71 7.86 -17.95
CA ALA A 67 -3.17 7.05 -19.09
C ALA A 67 -2.86 5.56 -18.88
N PHE A 68 -1.62 5.22 -18.52
CA PHE A 68 -1.19 3.85 -18.22
C PHE A 68 -1.95 3.18 -17.06
N LYS A 69 -2.47 3.96 -16.11
CA LYS A 69 -3.33 3.43 -15.03
C LYS A 69 -4.70 2.99 -15.56
N ARG A 70 -5.25 3.70 -16.55
CA ARG A 70 -6.59 3.45 -17.12
C ARG A 70 -6.62 2.26 -18.08
N GLU A 71 -5.49 1.93 -18.68
CA GLU A 71 -5.30 0.71 -19.49
C GLU A 71 -5.40 -0.58 -18.65
N GLY A 72 -5.36 -0.44 -17.32
CA GLY A 72 -5.39 -1.56 -16.39
C GLY A 72 -4.02 -2.16 -16.15
N ARG A 73 -4.01 -3.39 -15.63
CA ARG A 73 -2.81 -4.22 -15.49
C ARG A 73 -3.18 -5.56 -16.12
N PRO A 74 -2.37 -6.13 -17.04
CA PRO A 74 -2.57 -7.51 -17.45
C PRO A 74 -2.49 -8.46 -16.25
#